data_AF-A0A6G4WNA8-F1
#
_entry.id   AF-A0A6G4WNA8-F1
#
_cell.length_a   1.000
_cell.length_b   1.000
_cell.length_c   1.000
_cell.angle_alpha   90.00
_cell.angle_beta   90.00
_cell.angle_gamma   90.00
#
_symmetry.space_group_name_H-M   'P 1'
#
loop_
_entity.id
_entity.type
_entity.pdbx_description
1 polymer ?
#
loop_
_entity_poly.entity_id
_entity_poly.type
_entity_poly.pdbx_seq_one_letter_code
_entity_poly.pdbx_strand_id
1 'polypeptide(L)'
;MPASNPTRTTYEALNQAYDFFNDRLFSGGLPACLITMQRKARAYGYFAGSRFGGRDGGEVTDEIALNPSHFKARTDRESLSTLAHEMAHLWQHHFGKPSRSGYHNKEWAAKMHEIGLHPSTTGEPGGKETGQSCSHYIIEGGAFARAYDDLAGNGMATLYVELWDDEEAKKKRKAKAASKTKYTCPGCQANAWAKPDTRLICGECEVLMLADEEEKEEAL
;
A
#
# COMPACT_ATOMS: atom_id res chain seq x y z
N MET A 1 2.17 15.85 -34.53
CA MET A 1 1.95 14.72 -33.59
C MET A 1 0.73 15.07 -32.76
N PRO A 2 -0.34 14.26 -32.73
CA PRO A 2 -1.41 14.47 -31.75
C PRO A 2 -0.80 14.43 -30.34
N ALA A 3 -1.32 15.26 -29.44
CA ALA A 3 -0.89 15.27 -28.04
C ALA A 3 -1.08 13.87 -27.44
N SER A 4 -0.09 13.38 -26.69
CA SER A 4 -0.21 12.11 -25.96
C SER A 4 -1.42 12.17 -25.02
N ASN A 5 -2.21 11.10 -24.96
CA ASN A 5 -3.30 10.96 -24.00
C ASN A 5 -2.73 10.26 -22.76
N PRO A 6 -2.42 10.99 -21.67
CA PRO A 6 -1.68 10.42 -20.55
C PRO A 6 -2.44 9.31 -19.84
N THR A 7 -3.77 9.43 -19.74
CA THR A 7 -4.65 8.40 -19.18
C THR A 7 -4.53 7.11 -19.98
N ARG A 8 -4.70 7.18 -21.30
CA ARG A 8 -4.58 6.01 -22.17
C ARG A 8 -3.20 5.38 -22.05
N THR A 9 -2.12 6.16 -22.16
CA THR A 9 -0.75 5.62 -22.06
C THR A 9 -0.48 4.96 -20.72
N THR A 10 -0.99 5.54 -19.62
CA THR A 10 -0.79 4.98 -18.27
C THR A 10 -1.49 3.63 -18.13
N TYR A 11 -2.77 3.56 -18.50
CA TYR A 11 -3.53 2.32 -18.38
C TYR A 11 -3.10 1.27 -19.42
N GLU A 12 -2.63 1.64 -20.61
CA GLU A 12 -2.01 0.71 -21.55
C GLU A 12 -0.73 0.10 -20.95
N ALA A 13 0.14 0.90 -20.35
CA ALA A 13 1.36 0.41 -19.69
C ALA A 13 1.04 -0.52 -18.51
N LEU A 14 0.04 -0.18 -17.69
CA LEU A 14 -0.40 -1.02 -16.57
C LEU A 14 -0.97 -2.36 -17.05
N ASN A 15 -1.79 -2.36 -18.11
CA ASN A 15 -2.29 -3.61 -18.70
C ASN A 15 -1.16 -4.44 -19.29
N GLN A 16 -0.22 -3.82 -20.01
CA GLN A 16 0.95 -4.51 -20.56
C GLN A 16 1.79 -5.17 -19.45
N ALA A 17 2.05 -4.46 -18.36
CA ALA A 17 2.79 -5.01 -17.22
C ALA A 17 2.04 -6.17 -16.56
N TYR A 18 0.71 -6.04 -16.39
CA TYR A 18 -0.13 -7.12 -15.86
C TYR A 18 -0.06 -8.37 -16.75
N ASP A 19 -0.30 -8.22 -18.06
CA ASP A 19 -0.28 -9.35 -19.01
C ASP A 19 1.09 -10.03 -19.03
N PHE A 20 2.16 -9.23 -19.01
CA PHE A 20 3.53 -9.74 -18.99
C PHE A 20 3.83 -10.54 -17.72
N PHE A 21 3.47 -10.01 -16.54
CA PHE A 21 3.67 -10.75 -15.31
C PHE A 21 2.73 -11.95 -15.18
N ASN A 22 1.52 -11.88 -15.73
CA ASN A 22 0.59 -13.01 -15.73
C ASN A 22 1.20 -14.18 -16.51
N ASP A 23 1.70 -13.91 -17.73
CA ASP A 23 2.41 -14.89 -18.55
C ASP A 23 3.64 -15.46 -17.82
N ARG A 24 4.54 -14.59 -17.35
CA ARG A 24 5.85 -15.00 -16.83
C ARG A 24 5.85 -15.56 -15.42
N LEU A 25 4.95 -15.10 -14.54
CA LEU A 25 4.94 -15.45 -13.12
C LEU A 25 3.75 -16.33 -12.72
N PHE A 26 2.68 -16.33 -13.52
CA PHE A 26 1.43 -17.05 -13.22
C PHE A 26 0.96 -17.96 -14.36
N SER A 27 1.83 -18.22 -15.36
CA SER A 27 1.55 -19.11 -16.51
C SER A 27 0.31 -18.70 -17.32
N GLY A 28 -0.01 -17.40 -17.34
CA GLY A 28 -1.20 -16.86 -18.02
C GLY A 28 -2.52 -17.26 -17.36
N GLY A 29 -2.49 -17.78 -16.12
CA GLY A 29 -3.67 -18.34 -15.47
C GLY A 29 -4.57 -17.33 -14.75
N LEU A 30 -4.14 -16.07 -14.56
CA LEU A 30 -4.96 -15.09 -13.84
C LEU A 30 -6.06 -14.51 -14.73
N PRO A 31 -7.29 -14.34 -14.20
CA PRO A 31 -8.37 -13.67 -14.92
C PRO A 31 -8.13 -12.16 -14.99
N ALA A 32 -8.57 -11.54 -16.09
CA ALA A 32 -8.54 -10.09 -16.22
C ALA A 32 -9.31 -9.40 -15.08
N CYS A 33 -8.79 -8.26 -14.63
CA CYS A 33 -9.38 -7.46 -13.56
C CYS A 33 -9.23 -5.96 -13.85
N LEU A 34 -9.96 -5.11 -13.13
CA LEU A 34 -9.79 -3.66 -13.24
C LEU A 34 -8.53 -3.23 -12.49
N ILE A 35 -7.57 -2.69 -13.22
CA ILE A 35 -6.42 -2.01 -12.63
C ILE A 35 -6.79 -0.55 -12.41
N THR A 36 -6.68 -0.06 -11.17
CA THR A 36 -7.01 1.33 -10.82
C THR A 36 -5.85 2.03 -10.11
N MET A 37 -5.82 3.36 -10.18
CA MET A 37 -4.93 4.18 -9.35
C MET A 37 -5.74 4.82 -8.23
N GLN A 38 -5.50 4.42 -6.98
CA GLN A 38 -6.28 4.86 -5.82
C GLN A 38 -5.38 5.28 -4.66
N ARG A 39 -5.63 6.46 -4.08
CA ARG A 39 -4.92 6.90 -2.89
C ARG A 39 -5.47 6.20 -1.65
N LYS A 40 -4.62 5.47 -0.93
CA LYS A 40 -4.99 4.81 0.33
C LYS A 40 -3.90 5.01 1.36
N ALA A 41 -4.26 5.54 2.52
CA ALA A 41 -3.29 5.76 3.58
C ALA A 41 -2.62 4.44 3.99
N ARG A 42 -1.29 4.44 4.06
CA ARG A 42 -0.45 3.31 4.54
C ARG A 42 -0.51 2.03 3.69
N ALA A 43 -0.82 2.13 2.40
CA ALA A 43 -0.78 0.99 1.48
C ALA A 43 -0.15 1.38 0.14
N TYR A 44 0.69 0.51 -0.42
CA TYR A 44 1.24 0.68 -1.77
C TYR A 44 0.27 0.22 -2.88
N GLY A 45 -0.61 -0.71 -2.55
CA GLY A 45 -1.67 -1.24 -3.41
C GLY A 45 -2.69 -2.01 -2.58
N TYR A 46 -3.74 -2.52 -3.23
CA TYR A 46 -4.62 -3.54 -2.65
C TYR A 46 -5.38 -4.31 -3.73
N PHE A 47 -5.67 -5.57 -3.44
CA PHE A 47 -6.62 -6.40 -4.16
C PHE A 47 -8.02 -6.35 -3.52
N ALA A 48 -9.07 -6.38 -4.35
CA ALA A 48 -10.44 -6.61 -3.90
C ALA A 48 -11.21 -7.49 -4.89
N GLY A 49 -11.61 -8.68 -4.42
CA GLY A 49 -12.37 -9.65 -5.23
C GLY A 49 -13.83 -9.27 -5.42
N SER A 50 -14.37 -9.55 -6.61
CA SER A 50 -15.79 -9.38 -6.99
C SER A 50 -16.36 -7.99 -6.68
N ARG A 51 -15.55 -6.94 -6.87
CA ARG A 51 -15.84 -5.59 -6.39
C ARG A 51 -16.64 -4.76 -7.39
N PHE A 52 -16.46 -5.00 -8.68
CA PHE A 52 -17.12 -4.24 -9.74
C PHE A 52 -18.03 -5.14 -10.54
N GLY A 53 -19.08 -4.56 -11.12
CA GLY A 53 -19.90 -5.27 -12.09
C GLY A 53 -20.59 -4.36 -13.09
N GLY A 54 -20.99 -4.95 -14.22
CA GLY A 54 -21.79 -4.30 -15.25
C GLY A 54 -23.12 -3.80 -14.66
N ARG A 55 -23.65 -2.69 -15.20
CA ARG A 55 -24.94 -2.14 -14.72
C ARG A 55 -26.11 -3.10 -14.90
N ASP A 56 -26.00 -4.02 -15.83
CA ASP A 56 -26.93 -5.10 -16.10
C ASP A 56 -26.75 -6.31 -15.16
N GLY A 57 -25.72 -6.29 -14.30
CA GLY A 57 -25.38 -7.37 -13.38
C GLY A 57 -24.80 -8.61 -14.07
N GLY A 58 -24.51 -8.56 -15.37
CA GLY A 58 -24.08 -9.71 -16.16
C GLY A 58 -22.61 -10.09 -15.97
N GLU A 59 -21.79 -9.13 -15.53
CA GLU A 59 -20.36 -9.31 -15.32
C GLU A 59 -19.97 -8.80 -13.94
N VAL A 60 -19.16 -9.57 -13.22
CA VAL A 60 -18.53 -9.17 -11.96
C VAL A 60 -17.03 -9.39 -12.13
N THR A 61 -16.22 -8.40 -11.76
CA THR A 61 -14.76 -8.42 -11.90
C THR A 61 -14.07 -7.92 -10.63
N ASP A 62 -12.81 -8.32 -10.48
CA ASP A 62 -11.96 -7.94 -9.36
C ASP A 62 -11.29 -6.58 -9.60
N GLU A 63 -10.67 -6.05 -8.55
CA GLU A 63 -9.85 -4.84 -8.59
C GLU A 63 -8.42 -5.14 -8.11
N ILE A 64 -7.43 -4.68 -8.87
CA ILE A 64 -6.08 -4.40 -8.37
C ILE A 64 -5.89 -2.89 -8.38
N ALA A 65 -5.78 -2.30 -7.20
CA ALA A 65 -5.52 -0.88 -7.04
C ALA A 65 -4.05 -0.65 -6.71
N LEU A 66 -3.40 0.28 -7.43
CA LEU A 66 -2.07 0.77 -7.10
C LEU A 66 -2.15 2.17 -6.51
N ASN A 67 -1.33 2.47 -5.51
CA ASN A 67 -1.32 3.79 -4.89
C ASN A 67 -0.25 4.71 -5.49
N PRO A 68 -0.64 5.73 -6.28
CA PRO A 68 0.31 6.63 -6.93
C PRO A 68 1.12 7.49 -5.96
N SER A 69 0.66 7.70 -4.72
CA SER A 69 1.31 8.60 -3.76
C SER A 69 2.70 8.15 -3.32
N HIS A 70 3.11 6.93 -3.69
CA HIS A 70 4.41 6.35 -3.37
C HIS A 70 5.32 6.21 -4.59
N PHE A 71 4.82 6.48 -5.80
CA PHE A 71 5.56 6.20 -7.04
C PHE A 71 6.75 7.15 -7.24
N LYS A 72 6.73 8.36 -6.68
CA LYS A 72 7.88 9.28 -6.75
C LYS A 72 9.09 8.80 -5.94
N ALA A 73 8.83 8.15 -4.81
CA ALA A 73 9.86 7.69 -3.88
C ALA A 73 10.36 6.27 -4.22
N ARG A 74 9.77 5.62 -5.23
CA ARG A 74 10.03 4.24 -5.61
C ARG A 74 10.40 4.16 -7.08
N THR A 75 11.24 3.21 -7.41
CA THR A 75 11.54 2.86 -8.80
C THR A 75 10.34 2.18 -9.46
N ASP A 76 10.30 2.15 -10.79
CA ASP A 76 9.33 1.35 -11.56
C ASP A 76 9.37 -0.12 -11.14
N ARG A 77 10.58 -0.66 -10.87
CA ARG A 77 10.80 -2.02 -10.37
C ARG A 77 10.07 -2.29 -9.06
N GLU A 78 10.21 -1.40 -8.09
CA GLU A 78 9.54 -1.51 -6.80
C GLU A 78 8.02 -1.32 -6.94
N SER A 79 7.59 -0.36 -7.75
CA SER A 79 6.17 -0.10 -8.00
C SER A 79 5.49 -1.32 -8.65
N LEU A 80 6.11 -1.91 -9.68
CA LEU A 80 5.62 -3.11 -10.34
C LEU A 80 5.73 -4.38 -9.47
N SER A 81 6.65 -4.43 -8.51
CA SER A 81 6.64 -5.52 -7.52
C SER A 81 5.39 -5.49 -6.65
N THR A 82 4.78 -4.32 -6.47
CA THR A 82 3.48 -4.19 -5.80
C THR A 82 2.36 -4.74 -6.67
N LEU A 83 2.39 -4.49 -7.99
CA LEU A 83 1.44 -5.13 -8.90
C LEU A 83 1.52 -6.66 -8.79
N ALA A 84 2.72 -7.24 -8.85
CA ALA A 84 2.92 -8.68 -8.70
C ALA A 84 2.46 -9.22 -7.33
N HIS A 85 2.64 -8.46 -6.24
CA HIS A 85 2.08 -8.77 -4.92
C HIS A 85 0.55 -8.85 -4.96
N GLU A 86 -0.13 -7.85 -5.52
CA GLU A 86 -1.60 -7.87 -5.62
C GLU A 86 -2.10 -8.97 -6.56
N MET A 87 -1.32 -9.33 -7.60
CA MET A 87 -1.58 -10.49 -8.45
C MET A 87 -1.49 -11.82 -7.68
N ALA A 88 -0.63 -11.92 -6.65
CA ALA A 88 -0.62 -13.09 -5.77
C ALA A 88 -1.89 -13.18 -4.89
N HIS A 89 -2.46 -12.04 -4.50
CA HIS A 89 -3.78 -12.02 -3.87
C HIS A 89 -4.91 -12.43 -4.83
N LEU A 90 -4.89 -11.92 -6.07
CA LEU A 90 -5.82 -12.34 -7.12
C LEU A 90 -5.72 -13.85 -7.38
N TRP A 91 -4.50 -14.38 -7.51
CA TRP A 91 -4.25 -15.81 -7.64
C TRP A 91 -4.88 -16.60 -6.49
N GLN A 92 -4.61 -16.20 -5.25
CA GLN A 92 -5.14 -16.93 -4.09
C GLN A 92 -6.67 -16.85 -4.03
N HIS A 93 -7.27 -15.73 -4.44
CA HIS A 93 -8.72 -15.57 -4.46
C HIS A 93 -9.40 -16.59 -5.39
N HIS A 94 -8.82 -16.86 -6.57
CA HIS A 94 -9.41 -17.74 -7.57
C HIS A 94 -8.96 -19.20 -7.47
N PHE A 95 -7.73 -19.45 -7.03
CA PHE A 95 -7.09 -20.78 -7.10
C PHE A 95 -6.63 -21.31 -5.74
N GLY A 96 -6.71 -20.51 -4.69
CA GLY A 96 -6.23 -20.85 -3.35
C GLY A 96 -7.32 -20.79 -2.28
N LYS A 97 -6.89 -20.65 -1.05
CA LYS A 97 -7.72 -20.60 0.16
C LYS A 97 -7.34 -19.37 0.98
N PRO A 98 -7.88 -18.18 0.63
CA PRO A 98 -7.64 -16.98 1.42
C PRO A 98 -8.18 -17.18 2.84
N SER A 99 -7.52 -16.53 3.80
CA SER A 99 -8.00 -16.49 5.18
C SER A 99 -8.96 -15.32 5.37
N ARG A 100 -9.13 -14.83 6.61
CA ARG A 100 -9.89 -13.59 6.86
C ARG A 100 -9.32 -12.43 6.04
N SER A 101 -10.17 -11.43 5.77
CA SER A 101 -9.81 -10.25 4.96
C SER A 101 -8.47 -9.63 5.37
N GLY A 102 -7.60 -9.41 4.38
CA GLY A 102 -6.28 -8.80 4.53
C GLY A 102 -5.22 -9.67 5.22
N TYR A 103 -5.52 -10.92 5.59
CA TYR A 103 -4.54 -11.79 6.24
C TYR A 103 -3.69 -12.55 5.22
N HIS A 104 -2.37 -12.40 5.32
CA HIS A 104 -1.37 -13.08 4.51
C HIS A 104 -1.05 -14.43 5.17
N ASN A 105 -1.53 -15.53 4.59
CA ASN A 105 -1.31 -16.87 5.12
C ASN A 105 -0.10 -17.55 4.44
N LYS A 106 0.19 -18.80 4.85
CA LYS A 106 1.34 -19.55 4.33
C LYS A 106 1.24 -19.90 2.85
N GLU A 107 0.03 -20.08 2.33
CA GLU A 107 -0.17 -20.39 0.90
C GLU A 107 0.13 -19.17 0.03
N TRP A 108 -0.33 -17.99 0.45
CA TRP A 108 0.04 -16.74 -0.19
C TRP A 108 1.55 -16.49 -0.11
N ALA A 109 2.16 -16.70 1.07
CA ALA A 109 3.60 -16.55 1.25
C ALA A 109 4.40 -17.48 0.33
N ALA A 110 3.97 -18.73 0.18
CA ALA A 110 4.59 -19.68 -0.75
C ALA A 110 4.48 -19.20 -2.20
N LYS A 111 3.33 -18.66 -2.62
CA LYS A 111 3.19 -18.07 -3.95
C LYS A 111 4.10 -16.86 -4.15
N MET A 112 4.26 -15.99 -3.14
CA MET A 112 5.19 -14.86 -3.21
C MET A 112 6.61 -15.33 -3.52
N HIS A 113 7.10 -16.35 -2.79
CA HIS A 113 8.42 -16.93 -3.05
C HIS A 113 8.54 -17.49 -4.47
N GLU A 114 7.53 -18.21 -4.95
CA GLU A 114 7.49 -18.77 -6.31
C GLU A 114 7.63 -17.69 -7.38
N ILE A 115 6.93 -16.56 -7.21
CA ILE A 115 7.02 -15.43 -8.15
C ILE A 115 8.27 -14.56 -7.92
N GLY A 116 9.16 -14.93 -6.99
CA GLY A 116 10.42 -14.23 -6.76
C GLY A 116 10.32 -12.98 -5.86
N LEU A 117 9.29 -12.92 -5.01
CA LEU A 117 9.13 -11.91 -3.97
C LEU A 117 9.20 -12.57 -2.60
N HIS A 118 9.94 -11.99 -1.66
CA HIS A 118 10.01 -12.53 -0.31
C HIS A 118 9.05 -11.76 0.60
N PRO A 119 8.01 -12.40 1.16
CA PRO A 119 7.10 -11.72 2.08
C PRO A 119 7.82 -11.33 3.38
N SER A 120 7.48 -10.18 3.95
CA SER A 120 8.07 -9.70 5.20
C SER A 120 7.17 -8.66 5.88
N THR A 121 6.88 -8.84 7.17
CA THR A 121 6.17 -7.85 8.00
C THR A 121 6.93 -6.54 8.17
N THR A 122 8.24 -6.52 7.94
CA THR A 122 9.07 -5.30 8.00
C THR A 122 9.36 -4.74 6.61
N GLY A 123 9.05 -5.48 5.54
CA GLY A 123 9.52 -5.18 4.18
C GLY A 123 10.99 -5.49 3.95
N GLU A 124 11.69 -6.04 4.95
CA GLU A 124 13.13 -6.31 4.94
C GLU A 124 13.43 -7.73 5.43
N PRO A 125 14.65 -8.27 5.22
CA PRO A 125 15.05 -9.56 5.77
C PRO A 125 14.85 -9.65 7.29
N GLY A 126 14.41 -10.81 7.78
CA GLY A 126 14.17 -11.08 9.20
C GLY A 126 12.77 -10.75 9.72
N GLY A 127 11.90 -10.15 8.89
CA GLY A 127 10.48 -10.03 9.19
C GLY A 127 9.74 -11.37 9.10
N LYS A 128 8.54 -11.46 9.71
CA LYS A 128 7.68 -12.64 9.56
C LYS A 128 7.07 -12.65 8.15
N GLU A 129 6.81 -13.83 7.61
CA GLU A 129 6.28 -13.99 6.25
C GLU A 129 4.76 -14.00 6.17
N THR A 130 4.06 -13.94 7.32
CA THR A 130 2.60 -14.01 7.40
C THR A 130 2.08 -13.03 8.43
N GLY A 131 0.81 -12.62 8.30
CA GLY A 131 0.16 -11.73 9.25
C GLY A 131 -0.92 -10.85 8.65
N GLN A 132 -1.56 -10.04 9.51
CA GLN A 132 -2.61 -9.09 9.10
C GLN A 132 -2.06 -7.94 8.24
N SER A 133 -0.76 -7.68 8.34
CA SER A 133 -0.03 -6.72 7.51
C SER A 133 1.28 -7.38 7.14
N CYS A 134 1.53 -7.58 5.86
CA CYS A 134 2.76 -8.16 5.34
C CYS A 134 3.11 -7.43 4.04
N SER A 135 4.36 -7.00 3.92
CA SER A 135 4.92 -6.43 2.69
C SER A 135 5.79 -7.49 2.01
N HIS A 136 6.69 -7.07 1.14
CA HIS A 136 7.73 -7.89 0.55
C HIS A 136 9.00 -7.10 0.26
N TYR A 137 10.09 -7.83 0.00
CA TYR A 137 11.24 -7.34 -0.76
C TYR A 137 11.45 -8.22 -2.00
N ILE A 138 12.16 -7.67 -3.00
CA ILE A 138 12.45 -8.40 -4.23
C ILE A 138 13.60 -9.36 -3.99
N ILE A 139 13.46 -10.61 -4.43
CA ILE A 139 14.57 -11.57 -4.43
C ILE A 139 15.43 -11.26 -5.66
N GLU A 140 16.64 -10.76 -5.44
CA GLU A 140 17.58 -10.47 -6.53
C GLU A 140 17.89 -11.73 -7.34
N GLY A 141 17.82 -11.59 -8.67
CA GLY A 141 17.92 -12.72 -9.59
C GLY A 141 16.73 -13.70 -9.54
N GLY A 142 15.69 -13.46 -8.74
CA GLY A 142 14.46 -14.24 -8.66
C GLY A 142 13.54 -14.06 -9.87
N ALA A 143 12.41 -14.78 -9.89
CA ALA A 143 11.49 -14.79 -11.04
C ALA A 143 10.96 -13.39 -11.38
N PHE A 144 10.45 -12.63 -10.40
CA PHE A 144 10.01 -11.25 -10.60
C PHE A 144 11.13 -10.35 -11.12
N ALA A 145 12.33 -10.41 -10.52
CA ALA A 145 13.45 -9.58 -10.94
C ALA A 145 13.79 -9.79 -12.41
N ARG A 146 13.91 -11.05 -12.85
CA ARG A 146 14.18 -11.39 -14.26
C ARG A 146 13.05 -10.98 -15.19
N ALA A 147 11.79 -11.18 -14.77
CA ALA A 147 10.63 -10.76 -15.55
C ALA A 147 10.59 -9.23 -15.71
N TYR A 148 10.91 -8.48 -14.66
CA TYR A 148 11.02 -7.03 -14.73
C TYR A 148 12.14 -6.59 -15.68
N ASP A 149 13.33 -7.20 -15.60
CA ASP A 149 14.45 -6.86 -16.46
C ASP A 149 14.12 -7.11 -17.95
N ASP A 150 13.45 -8.22 -18.26
CA ASP A 150 12.93 -8.52 -19.60
C ASP A 150 11.90 -7.47 -20.07
N LEU A 151 10.95 -7.11 -19.20
CA LEU A 151 9.91 -6.12 -19.50
C LEU A 151 10.52 -4.73 -19.76
N ALA A 152 11.48 -4.32 -18.94
CA ALA A 152 12.19 -3.05 -19.09
C ALA A 152 13.05 -3.02 -20.36
N GLY A 153 13.72 -4.13 -20.69
CA GLY A 153 14.50 -4.27 -21.92
C GLY A 153 13.68 -4.18 -23.21
N ASN A 154 12.39 -4.55 -23.15
CA ASN A 154 11.45 -4.51 -24.28
C ASN A 154 10.79 -3.13 -24.50
N GLY A 155 11.25 -2.08 -23.81
CA GLY A 155 10.81 -0.71 -24.07
C GLY A 155 9.43 -0.37 -23.52
N MET A 156 9.01 -1.00 -22.41
CA MET A 156 7.80 -0.61 -21.71
C MET A 156 7.83 0.90 -21.39
N ALA A 157 6.71 1.59 -21.64
CA ALA A 157 6.57 2.99 -21.28
C ALA A 157 6.66 3.15 -19.75
N THR A 158 7.56 4.03 -19.30
CA THR A 158 7.69 4.44 -17.89
C THR A 158 6.31 4.73 -17.30
N LEU A 159 6.03 4.18 -16.13
CA LEU A 159 4.77 4.46 -15.44
C LEU A 159 4.68 5.96 -15.19
N TYR A 160 3.54 6.58 -15.52
CA TYR A 160 3.31 7.97 -15.14
C TYR A 160 3.27 8.06 -13.61
N VAL A 161 4.22 8.80 -13.04
CA VAL A 161 4.35 8.97 -11.59
C VAL A 161 3.72 10.29 -11.13
N GLU A 162 3.19 10.33 -9.89
CA GLU A 162 2.80 11.59 -9.27
C GLU A 162 4.04 12.47 -9.05
N LEU A 163 4.08 13.64 -9.68
CA LEU A 163 5.18 14.60 -9.53
C LEU A 163 5.15 15.33 -8.17
N TRP A 164 4.00 15.28 -7.48
CA TRP A 164 3.73 16.04 -6.27
C TRP A 164 4.09 15.21 -5.06
N ASP A 165 5.02 15.72 -4.27
CA ASP A 165 5.50 15.07 -3.06
C ASP A 165 4.68 15.57 -1.86
N ASP A 166 3.86 14.69 -1.30
CA ASP A 166 3.11 14.97 -0.08
C ASP A 166 4.01 14.88 1.18
N GLU A 167 5.31 14.60 1.09
CA GLU A 167 6.21 14.54 2.24
C GLU A 167 6.26 15.86 3.02
N GLU A 168 6.26 17.01 2.34
CA GLU A 168 6.15 18.33 2.98
C GLU A 168 4.83 18.47 3.77
N ALA A 169 3.71 18.04 3.16
CA ALA A 169 2.41 18.07 3.79
C ALA A 169 2.30 17.09 4.98
N LYS A 170 2.90 15.90 4.86
CA LYS A 170 2.99 14.90 5.94
C LYS A 170 3.88 15.37 7.08
N LYS A 171 5.05 15.95 6.79
CA LYS A 171 5.94 16.57 7.79
C LYS A 171 5.21 17.67 8.55
N LYS A 172 4.47 18.54 7.86
CA LYS A 172 3.62 19.57 8.49
C LYS A 172 2.51 18.98 9.36
N ARG A 173 1.83 17.93 8.91
CA ARG A 173 0.81 17.23 9.71
C ARG A 173 1.40 16.54 10.94
N LYS A 174 2.56 15.88 10.80
CA LYS A 174 3.29 15.23 11.90
C LYS A 174 3.79 16.25 12.92
N ALA A 175 4.38 17.35 12.47
CA ALA A 175 4.80 18.46 13.33
C ALA A 175 3.60 19.09 14.07
N LYS A 176 2.48 19.30 13.38
CA LYS A 176 1.24 19.82 14.00
C LYS A 176 0.59 18.85 14.97
N ALA A 177 0.76 17.54 14.78
CA ALA A 177 0.29 16.53 15.72
C ALA A 177 1.21 16.44 16.95
N ALA A 178 2.53 16.47 16.73
CA ALA A 178 3.55 16.51 17.78
C ALA A 178 3.49 17.81 18.61
N SER A 179 2.99 18.91 18.04
CA SER A 179 2.78 20.16 18.78
C SER A 179 1.53 20.15 19.68
N LYS A 180 0.86 19.01 19.86
CA LYS A 180 -0.31 18.87 20.72
C LYS A 180 0.01 18.00 21.93
N THR A 181 -0.23 18.54 23.11
CA THR A 181 -0.15 17.82 24.37
C THR A 181 -1.50 17.18 24.66
N LYS A 182 -1.48 15.92 25.08
CA LYS A 182 -2.67 15.21 25.56
C LYS A 182 -2.94 15.63 27.00
N TYR A 183 -4.19 15.93 27.31
CA TYR A 183 -4.68 16.24 28.64
C TYR A 183 -5.72 15.20 29.04
N THR A 184 -5.62 14.67 30.25
CA THR A 184 -6.50 13.64 30.79
C THR A 184 -7.22 14.18 32.03
N CYS A 185 -8.56 14.08 32.05
CA CYS A 185 -9.35 14.42 33.23
C CYS A 185 -9.14 13.36 34.33
N PRO A 186 -8.71 13.72 35.55
CA PRO A 186 -8.52 12.72 36.61
C PRO A 186 -9.84 12.11 37.09
N GLY A 187 -10.96 12.82 36.96
CA GLY A 187 -12.28 12.36 37.41
C GLY A 187 -12.93 11.33 36.47
N CYS A 188 -13.06 11.67 35.18
CA CYS A 188 -13.77 10.85 34.20
C CYS A 188 -12.89 10.20 33.13
N GLN A 189 -11.57 10.42 33.17
CA GLN A 189 -10.60 9.89 32.19
C GLN A 189 -10.84 10.37 30.74
N ALA A 190 -11.64 11.43 30.56
CA ALA A 190 -11.80 12.09 29.26
C ALA A 190 -10.47 12.66 28.77
N ASN A 191 -10.21 12.53 27.47
CA ASN A 191 -8.98 13.00 26.83
C ASN A 191 -9.26 14.21 25.94
N ALA A 192 -8.37 15.21 26.00
CA ALA A 192 -8.37 16.37 25.12
C ALA A 192 -6.96 16.65 24.60
N TRP A 193 -6.83 17.28 23.42
CA TRP A 193 -5.54 17.63 22.83
C TRP A 193 -5.47 19.13 22.56
N ALA A 194 -4.51 19.81 23.18
CA ALA A 194 -4.31 21.25 23.03
C ALA A 194 -2.82 21.59 22.91
N LYS A 195 -2.47 22.87 22.78
CA LYS A 195 -1.06 23.30 22.82
C LYS A 195 -0.47 23.02 24.22
N PRO A 196 0.85 22.86 24.35
CA PRO A 196 1.50 22.83 25.67
C PRO A 196 1.04 23.99 26.55
N ASP A 197 1.01 23.76 27.86
CA ASP A 197 0.62 24.74 28.88
C ASP A 197 -0.83 25.28 28.78
N THR A 198 -1.68 24.68 27.94
CA THR A 198 -3.11 25.02 27.88
C THR A 198 -3.80 24.55 29.17
N ARG A 199 -4.53 25.46 29.82
CA ARG A 199 -5.37 25.12 30.97
C ARG A 199 -6.74 24.66 30.51
N LEU A 200 -7.02 23.37 30.67
CA LEU A 200 -8.31 22.76 30.32
C LEU A 200 -9.05 22.34 31.59
N ILE A 201 -10.33 22.66 31.66
CA ILE A 201 -11.25 22.18 32.71
C ILE A 201 -12.20 21.19 32.06
N CYS A 202 -12.40 20.04 32.71
CA CYS A 202 -13.43 19.09 32.29
C CYS A 202 -14.81 19.68 32.62
N GLY A 203 -15.67 19.86 31.61
CA GLY A 203 -17.01 20.41 31.82
C GLY A 203 -17.96 19.53 32.65
N GLU A 204 -17.67 18.23 32.77
CA GLU A 204 -18.48 17.29 33.57
C GLU A 204 -18.01 17.19 35.02
N CYS A 205 -16.69 17.13 35.23
CA CYS A 205 -16.12 16.99 36.56
C CYS A 205 -15.72 18.32 37.21
N GLU A 206 -15.73 19.42 36.44
CA GLU A 206 -15.27 20.76 36.83
C GLU A 206 -13.84 20.81 37.39
N VAL A 207 -13.02 19.79 37.12
CA VAL A 207 -11.62 19.70 37.53
C VAL A 207 -10.66 20.04 36.39
N LEU A 208 -9.47 20.50 36.76
CA LEU A 208 -8.38 20.72 35.82
C LEU A 208 -7.93 19.38 35.22
N MET A 209 -7.80 19.34 33.89
CA MET A 209 -7.22 18.20 33.19
C MET A 209 -5.70 18.25 33.27
N LEU A 210 -5.07 17.10 33.50
CA LEU A 210 -3.63 16.95 33.67
C LEU A 210 -2.97 16.66 32.32
N ALA A 211 -1.88 17.35 32.00
CA ALA A 211 -1.09 17.06 30.81
C ALA A 211 -0.30 15.75 30.99
N ASP A 212 -0.23 14.92 29.94
CA ASP A 212 0.72 13.82 29.89
C ASP A 212 2.12 14.44 29.64
N GLU A 213 3.01 14.35 30.62
CA GLU A 213 4.41 14.78 30.48
C GLU A 213 5.16 13.75 29.63
N GLU A 214 5.33 14.01 28.32
CA GLU A 214 6.36 13.32 27.55
C GLU A 214 7.73 13.88 27.98
N GLU A 215 8.57 13.02 28.57
CA GLU A 215 9.95 13.34 28.95
C GLU A 215 10.67 14.03 27.79
N LYS A 216 10.97 15.32 27.97
CA LYS A 216 11.91 16.04 27.11
C LYS A 216 13.30 15.50 27.45
N GLU A 217 13.78 14.55 26.66
CA GLU A 217 15.18 14.15 26.66
C GLU A 217 16.01 15.40 26.26
N GLU A 218 16.56 16.08 27.27
CA GLU A 218 17.48 17.20 27.08
C GLU A 218 18.77 16.65 26.47
N ALA A 219 18.99 16.94 25.19
CA ALA A 219 20.27 16.75 24.54
C ALA A 219 21.31 17.65 25.22
N LEU A 220 22.29 17.01 25.88
CA LEU A 220 23.52 17.63 26.37
C LEU A 220 24.71 17.13 25.54
#